data_AF-A0A9X5XDU8-F1
#
_entry.id   AF-A0A9X5XDU8-F1
#
_cell.length_a   1.000
_cell.length_b   1.000
_cell.length_c   1.000
_cell.angle_alpha   90.00
_cell.angle_beta   90.00
_cell.angle_gamma   90.00
#
_symmetry.space_group_name_H-M   'P 1'
#
loop_
_entity.id
_entity.type
_entity.pdbx_description
1 polymer ?
#
loop_
_entity_poly.entity_id
_entity_poly.type
_entity_poly.pdbx_seq_one_letter_code
_entity_poly.pdbx_strand_id
1 'polypeptide(L)' 'DAAGNVIGTARTGTDGAYAFTDLDGGEYTVIATGYPPVATALTVTGRGVDDHDITLAHPGE' A
#
# COMPACT_ATOMS: atom_id res chain seq x y z
N ASP A 1 9.52 3.72 -4.73
CA ASP A 1 9.21 5.07 -5.21
C ASP A 1 9.23 5.08 -6.74
N ALA A 2 9.11 6.25 -7.37
CA ALA A 2 9.19 6.44 -8.81
C ALA A 2 10.47 5.87 -9.48
N ALA A 3 11.57 5.72 -8.73
CA ALA A 3 12.80 5.05 -9.19
C ALA A 3 12.75 3.51 -9.07
N GLY A 4 11.62 2.93 -8.66
CA GLY A 4 11.43 1.48 -8.53
C GLY A 4 11.99 0.88 -7.24
N ASN A 5 12.40 1.70 -6.26
CA ASN A 5 12.91 1.18 -4.99
C ASN A 5 11.76 0.71 -4.10
N VAL A 6 11.94 -0.44 -3.47
CA VAL A 6 11.03 -0.93 -2.43
C VAL A 6 11.40 -0.21 -1.13
N ILE A 7 10.48 0.61 -0.64
CA ILE A 7 10.68 1.46 0.54
C ILE A 7 10.36 0.70 1.84
N GLY A 8 9.51 -0.32 1.75
CA GLY A 8 9.21 -1.20 2.86
C GLY A 8 8.28 -2.34 2.48
N THR A 9 8.12 -3.29 3.39
CA THR A 9 7.15 -4.39 3.31
C THR A 9 6.42 -4.50 4.64
N ALA A 10 5.09 -4.55 4.60
CA ALA A 10 4.24 -4.74 5.77
C ALA A 10 3.37 -5.98 5.57
N ARG A 11 3.10 -6.71 6.66
CA ARG A 11 2.14 -7.81 6.65
C ARG A 11 0.82 -7.32 7.24
N THR A 12 -0.27 -7.58 6.54
CA THR A 12 -1.62 -7.28 7.00
C THR A 12 -1.91 -7.99 8.32
N GLY A 13 -2.50 -7.27 9.27
CA GLY A 13 -2.94 -7.78 10.56
C GLY A 13 -4.17 -8.69 10.44
N THR A 14 -4.59 -9.25 11.56
CA THR A 14 -5.77 -10.12 11.65
C THR A 14 -7.08 -9.42 11.30
N ASP A 15 -7.11 -8.11 11.47
CA ASP A 15 -8.19 -7.20 11.15
C ASP A 15 -8.12 -6.64 9.71
N GLY A 16 -7.10 -7.02 8.94
CA GLY A 16 -6.89 -6.56 7.58
C GLY A 16 -6.17 -5.21 7.47
N ALA A 17 -5.83 -4.55 8.59
CA ALA A 17 -5.08 -3.30 8.54
C ALA A 17 -3.58 -3.52 8.26
N TYR A 18 -2.99 -2.54 7.60
CA TYR A 18 -1.55 -2.40 7.41
C TYR A 18 -1.19 -0.91 7.47
N ALA A 19 0.05 -0.58 7.79
CA ALA A 19 0.51 0.81 7.82
C ALA A 19 1.96 0.90 7.36
N PHE A 20 2.25 1.92 6.56
CA PHE A 20 3.61 2.35 6.24
C PHE A 20 3.83 3.70 6.91
N THR A 21 4.86 3.80 7.75
CA THR A 21 5.27 5.04 8.41
C THR A 21 6.57 5.55 7.80
N ASP A 22 6.89 6.83 8.03
CA ASP A 22 8.15 7.44 7.55
C ASP A 22 8.26 7.52 6.01
N LEU A 23 7.14 7.74 5.33
CA LEU A 23 7.14 8.00 3.89
C LEU A 23 7.34 9.49 3.62
N ASP A 24 8.34 9.82 2.80
CA ASP A 24 8.48 11.17 2.25
C ASP A 24 7.38 11.46 1.23
N GLY A 25 7.08 12.73 0.98
CA GLY A 25 6.09 13.11 -0.03
C GLY A 25 6.52 12.66 -1.43
N GLY A 26 5.70 11.86 -2.12
CA GLY A 26 6.08 11.30 -3.41
C GLY A 26 5.08 10.32 -3.99
N GLU A 27 5.44 9.75 -5.14
CA GLU A 27 4.66 8.70 -5.79
C GLU A 27 5.16 7.31 -5.38
N TYR A 28 4.23 6.48 -4.93
CA TYR A 28 4.46 5.13 -4.45
C TYR A 28 3.48 4.17 -5.09
N THR A 29 3.94 2.93 -5.28
CA THR A 29 3.08 1.82 -5.69
C THR A 29 3.03 0.83 -4.56
N VAL A 30 1.83 0.55 -4.07
CA VAL A 30 1.59 -0.49 -3.07
C VAL A 30 1.14 -1.75 -3.79
N ILE A 31 1.78 -2.87 -3.47
CA ILE A 31 1.47 -4.18 -4.06
C ILE A 31 1.04 -5.10 -2.92
N ALA A 32 -0.22 -5.48 -2.92
CA ALA A 32 -0.77 -6.45 -1.97
C ALA A 32 -0.70 -7.86 -2.59
N THR A 33 -0.15 -8.81 -1.83
CA THR A 33 0.04 -10.21 -2.26
C THR A 33 -0.58 -11.18 -1.25
N GLY A 34 -1.14 -12.29 -1.73
CA GLY A 34 -1.88 -13.27 -0.90
C GLY A 34 -3.20 -13.72 -1.54
N TYR A 35 -3.69 -12.93 -2.49
CA TYR A 35 -4.81 -13.16 -3.42
C TYR A 35 -4.31 -12.75 -4.82
N PRO A 36 -5.11 -12.71 -5.91
CA PRO A 36 -4.66 -12.12 -7.16
C PRO A 36 -3.99 -10.77 -6.88
N PRO A 37 -2.75 -10.56 -7.37
CA PRO A 37 -1.98 -9.40 -6.99
C PRO A 37 -2.69 -8.14 -7.44
N VAL A 38 -2.91 -7.22 -6.51
CA VAL A 38 -3.46 -5.89 -6.78
C VAL A 38 -2.36 -4.87 -6.54
N ALA A 39 -2.13 -4.02 -7.53
CA ALA A 39 -1.19 -2.91 -7.46
C ALA A 39 -1.97 -1.60 -7.54
N THR A 40 -1.81 -0.75 -6.53
CA THR A 40 -2.47 0.56 -6.45
C THR A 40 -1.39 1.64 -6.40
N ALA A 41 -1.48 2.60 -7.31
CA ALA A 41 -0.64 3.79 -7.29
C ALA A 41 -1.19 4.80 -6.29
N LEU A 42 -0.28 5.42 -5.56
CA LEU A 42 -0.58 6.34 -4.48
C LEU A 42 0.38 7.54 -4.54
N THR A 43 -0.17 8.75 -4.46
CA THR A 43 0.59 9.96 -4.16
C THR A 43 0.49 10.29 -2.68
N VAL A 44 1.59 10.16 -1.95
CA VAL A 44 1.72 10.64 -0.57
C VAL A 44 2.03 12.13 -0.64
N THR A 45 1.14 12.96 -0.14
CA THR A 45 1.40 14.39 -0.02
C THR A 45 1.86 14.59 1.42
N GLY A 46 3.14 14.86 1.67
CA GLY A 46 3.78 14.85 3.01
C GLY A 46 3.19 15.79 4.09
N ARG A 47 1.96 16.26 3.93
CA ARG A 47 1.08 16.87 4.94
C ARG A 47 -0.07 15.92 5.32
N GLY A 48 0.22 14.96 6.19
CA GLY A 48 -0.82 14.25 6.96
C GLY A 48 -0.75 12.74 6.88
N VAL A 49 -1.73 12.10 7.52
CA VAL A 49 -2.03 10.69 7.34
C VAL A 49 -2.80 10.58 6.03
N ASP A 50 -2.14 10.16 4.96
CA ASP A 50 -2.81 9.77 3.72
C ASP A 50 -3.46 8.39 3.97
N ASP A 51 -4.78 8.38 4.25
CA ASP A 51 -5.54 7.13 4.37
C ASP A 51 -5.82 6.57 2.98
N HIS A 52 -5.25 5.39 2.69
CA HIS A 52 -5.46 4.69 1.45
C HIS A 52 -5.91 3.26 1.71
N ASP A 53 -7.19 3.02 1.46
CA ASP A 53 -7.73 1.67 1.48
C ASP A 53 -7.30 0.90 0.22
N ILE A 54 -6.78 -0.30 0.44
CA ILE A 54 -6.57 -1.28 -0.61
C ILE A 54 -7.45 -2.48 -0.28
N THR A 55 -8.59 -2.56 -0.95
CA THR A 55 -9.46 -3.72 -0.85
C THR A 55 -8.87 -4.87 -1.65
N LEU A 56 -8.55 -5.96 -0.96
CA LEU A 56 -8.09 -7.20 -1.57
C LEU A 56 -9.27 -8.19 -1.67
N ALA A 57 -9.79 -8.39 -2.87
CA ALA A 57 -10.92 -9.30 -3.09
C ALA A 57 -10.45 -10.71 -3.46
N HIS A 58 -11.13 -11.74 -2.92
CA HIS A 58 -11.01 -13.10 -3.40
C HIS A 58 -11.63 -13.18 -4.82
N PRO A 59 -10.98 -13.78 -5.82
CA PRO A 59 -11.63 -14.11 -7.07
C PRO A 59 -12.59 -15.28 -6.78
N GLY A 60 -13.81 -14.97 -6.36
CA GLY A 60 -14.85 -15.96 -6.12
C GLY A 60 -15.61 -15.75 -4.81
N GLU A 61 -16.42 -14.69 -4.76
CA GLU A 61 -17.76 -14.69 -4.15
C GLU A 61 -18.74 -14.04 -5.14
#